data_AF-D0GKC0-F1
#
_entry.id   AF-D0GKC0-F1
#
_cell.length_a   1.000
_cell.length_b   1.000
_cell.length_c   1.000
_cell.angle_alpha   90.00
_cell.angle_beta   90.00
_cell.angle_gamma   90.00
#
_symmetry.space_group_name_H-M   'P 1'
#
loop_
_entity.id
_entity.type
_entity.pdbx_description
1 polymer ?
#
loop_
_entity_poly.entity_id
_entity_poly.type
_entity_poly.pdbx_seq_one_letter_code
_entity_poly.pdbx_strand_id
1 'polypeptide(L)'
;YFTDSDILHYGLISVIHTFGRDLKWNPHIHAIVSLGGFNKNFDFKKLEYFNVNTIAAQWKYHVLDIISKGNYPNQKIKRLAKITV
;
A
#
# COMPACT_ATOMS: atom_id res chain seq x y z
N TYR A 1 20.73 -8.09 -0.01
CA TYR A 1 21.57 -6.88 -0.13
C TYR A 1 21.09 -6.08 -1.33
N PHE A 2 20.97 -4.76 -1.21
CA PHE A 2 20.58 -3.89 -2.32
C PHE A 2 21.78 -3.58 -3.23
N THR A 3 21.52 -3.52 -4.52
CA THR A 3 22.46 -3.24 -5.61
C THR A 3 22.47 -1.75 -5.95
N ASP A 4 23.45 -1.31 -6.75
CA ASP A 4 23.52 0.08 -7.22
C ASP A 4 22.36 0.47 -8.16
N SER A 5 21.63 -0.51 -8.70
CA SER A 5 20.41 -0.29 -9.49
C SER A 5 19.14 -0.13 -8.64
N ASP A 6 19.16 -0.54 -7.38
CA ASP A 6 17.96 -0.51 -6.54
C ASP A 6 17.64 0.91 -6.06
N ILE A 7 16.37 1.29 -6.16
CA ILE A 7 15.87 2.55 -5.58
C ILE A 7 15.59 2.33 -4.09
N LEU A 8 16.26 3.11 -3.24
CA LEU A 8 16.12 3.05 -1.78
C LEU A 8 15.31 4.23 -1.23
N HIS A 9 15.42 5.39 -1.86
CA HIS A 9 14.73 6.61 -1.43
C HIS A 9 13.84 7.11 -2.56
N TYR A 10 12.54 6.80 -2.47
CA TYR A 10 11.52 7.30 -3.38
C TYR A 10 10.62 8.32 -2.68
N GLY A 11 9.99 9.20 -3.45
CA GLY A 11 8.95 10.09 -2.96
C GLY A 11 7.63 9.35 -2.84
N LEU A 12 6.96 9.50 -1.70
CA LEU A 12 5.61 8.98 -1.44
C LEU A 12 4.78 10.06 -0.75
N ILE A 13 3.61 10.34 -1.30
CA ILE A 13 2.56 11.10 -0.63
C ILE A 13 1.36 10.17 -0.52
N SER A 14 0.85 9.98 0.70
CA SER A 14 -0.31 9.13 0.97
C SER A 14 -1.36 9.89 1.77
N VAL A 15 -2.60 9.84 1.30
CA VAL A 15 -3.76 10.49 1.94
C VAL A 15 -4.87 9.47 2.12
N ILE A 16 -5.46 9.44 3.32
CA ILE A 16 -6.61 8.58 3.61
C ILE A 16 -7.88 9.44 3.58
N HIS A 17 -8.87 8.97 2.85
CA HIS A 17 -10.23 9.50 2.88
C HIS A 17 -11.19 8.44 3.42
N THR A 18 -12.12 8.86 4.27
CA THR A 18 -13.14 7.99 4.86
C THR A 18 -14.42 7.95 4.04
N PHE A 19 -14.72 9.03 3.30
CA PHE A 19 -15.95 9.22 2.56
C PHE A 19 -15.69 9.38 1.07
N GLY A 20 -16.65 8.91 0.26
CA GLY A 20 -16.68 9.16 -1.18
C GLY A 20 -17.20 10.56 -1.52
N ARG A 21 -17.24 10.87 -2.82
CA ARG A 21 -17.77 12.14 -3.34
C ARG A 21 -19.22 12.40 -2.91
N ASP A 22 -20.01 11.34 -2.73
CA ASP A 22 -21.40 11.38 -2.28
C ASP A 22 -21.55 11.35 -0.74
N LEU A 23 -20.44 11.53 0.00
CA LEU A 23 -20.34 11.49 1.46
C LEU A 23 -20.70 10.15 2.12
N LYS A 24 -20.89 9.08 1.33
CA LYS A 24 -21.10 7.74 1.89
C LYS A 24 -19.78 7.11 2.29
N TRP A 25 -19.86 6.17 3.24
CA TRP A 25 -18.72 5.38 3.69
C TRP A 25 -18.04 4.69 2.50
N ASN A 26 -16.83 5.13 2.19
CA ASN A 26 -16.02 4.58 1.11
C ASN A 26 -14.54 4.87 1.44
N PRO A 27 -13.96 4.16 2.42
CA PRO A 27 -12.59 4.40 2.84
C PRO A 27 -11.63 4.03 1.72
N HIS A 28 -10.78 4.98 1.31
CA HIS A 28 -9.80 4.78 0.24
C HIS A 28 -8.53 5.60 0.52
N ILE A 29 -7.45 5.21 -0.18
CA ILE A 29 -6.14 5.84 -0.06
C ILE A 29 -5.77 6.42 -1.43
N HIS A 30 -5.36 7.68 -1.46
CA HIS A 30 -4.61 8.24 -2.58
C HIS A 30 -3.12 8.12 -2.28
N ALA A 31 -2.40 7.37 -3.12
CA ALA A 31 -0.95 7.26 -3.04
C ALA A 31 -0.34 7.81 -4.32
N ILE A 32 0.56 8.78 -4.19
CA ILE A 32 1.36 9.35 -5.27
C ILE A 32 2.80 8.95 -5.03
N VAL A 33 3.42 8.30 -6.01
CA VAL A 33 4.79 7.78 -5.94
C VAL A 33 5.61 8.40 -7.05
N SER A 34 6.86 8.77 -6.77
CA SER A 34 7.78 9.24 -7.81
C SER A 34 8.17 8.12 -8.76
N LEU A 35 8.24 8.41 -10.07
CA LEU A 35 8.75 7.50 -11.11
C LEU A 35 10.29 7.46 -11.11
N GLY A 36 10.84 7.18 -9.94
CA GLY A 36 12.27 7.19 -9.67
C GLY A 36 12.58 7.51 -8.21
N GLY A 37 13.86 7.50 -7.89
CA GLY A 37 14.36 7.76 -6.56
C GLY A 37 15.86 7.53 -6.49
N PHE A 38 16.44 7.70 -5.31
CA PHE A 38 17.88 7.58 -5.13
C PHE A 38 18.29 6.17 -4.73
N ASN A 39 19.39 5.69 -5.30
CA ASN A 39 20.07 4.48 -4.83
C ASN A 39 20.91 4.78 -3.56
N LYS A 40 21.65 3.78 -3.07
CA LYS A 40 22.54 3.92 -1.89
C LYS A 40 23.66 4.96 -2.05
N ASN A 41 24.02 5.33 -3.27
CA ASN A 41 25.06 6.33 -3.56
C ASN A 41 24.47 7.72 -3.82
N PHE A 42 23.16 7.90 -3.62
CA PHE A 42 22.42 9.12 -3.94
C PHE A 42 22.39 9.48 -5.44
N ASP A 43 22.56 8.49 -6.31
CA ASP A 43 22.28 8.65 -7.74
C ASP A 43 20.78 8.51 -7.99
N PHE A 44 20.18 9.46 -8.71
CA PHE A 44 18.79 9.34 -9.12
C PHE A 44 18.64 8.26 -10.20
N LYS A 45 17.81 7.25 -9.93
CA LYS A 45 17.40 6.23 -10.89
C LYS A 45 15.96 6.49 -11.30
N LYS A 46 15.76 6.63 -12.61
CA LYS A 46 14.43 6.81 -13.20
C LYS A 46 13.77 5.44 -13.35
N LEU A 47 12.45 5.40 -13.11
CA LEU A 47 11.64 4.21 -13.27
C LEU A 47 10.58 4.52 -14.35
N GLU A 48 10.72 3.92 -15.53
CA GLU A 48 9.87 4.26 -16.69
C GLU A 48 8.41 3.81 -16.53
N TYR A 49 8.19 2.71 -15.80
CA TYR A 49 6.87 2.10 -15.69
C TYR A 49 6.61 1.54 -14.30
N PHE A 50 5.45 1.89 -13.74
CA PHE A 50 4.96 1.39 -12.47
C PHE A 50 3.81 0.43 -12.74
N ASN A 51 3.98 -0.86 -12.43
CA ASN A 51 2.93 -1.85 -12.65
C ASN A 51 1.85 -1.74 -11.56
N VAL A 52 0.86 -0.88 -11.83
CA VAL A 52 -0.24 -0.57 -10.92
C VAL A 52 -1.02 -1.83 -10.51
N ASN A 53 -1.23 -2.76 -11.43
CA ASN A 53 -2.02 -3.97 -11.15
C ASN A 53 -1.33 -4.89 -10.15
N THR A 54 -0.02 -5.11 -10.32
CA THR A 54 0.78 -5.91 -9.38
C THR A 54 0.76 -5.30 -7.98
N ILE A 55 0.92 -3.98 -7.89
CA ILE A 55 0.99 -3.28 -6.62
C ILE A 55 -0.39 -3.24 -5.94
N ALA A 56 -1.46 -3.05 -6.71
CA ALA A 56 -2.83 -3.15 -6.19
C ALA A 56 -3.12 -4.56 -5.65
N ALA A 57 -2.66 -5.61 -6.32
CA ALA A 57 -2.80 -6.99 -5.85
C ALA A 57 -2.01 -7.24 -4.56
N GLN A 58 -0.76 -6.77 -4.47
CA GLN A 58 0.06 -6.85 -3.27
C GLN A 58 -0.57 -6.08 -2.10
N TRP A 59 -1.04 -4.86 -2.36
CA TRP A 59 -1.74 -4.04 -1.36
C TRP A 59 -2.98 -4.76 -0.83
N LYS A 60 -3.83 -5.29 -1.73
CA LYS A 60 -5.02 -6.07 -1.35
C LYS A 60 -4.63 -7.25 -0.46
N TYR A 61 -3.62 -8.03 -0.87
CA TYR A 61 -3.14 -9.16 -0.10
C TYR A 61 -2.72 -8.75 1.32
N HIS A 62 -1.85 -7.74 1.44
CA HIS A 62 -1.35 -7.29 2.75
C HIS A 62 -2.46 -6.72 3.63
N VAL A 63 -3.39 -5.95 3.08
CA VAL A 63 -4.54 -5.42 3.83
C VAL A 63 -5.40 -6.55 4.37
N LEU A 64 -5.75 -7.53 3.53
CA LEU A 64 -6.55 -8.68 3.94
C LEU A 64 -5.82 -9.54 4.98
N ASP A 65 -4.51 -9.76 4.83
CA ASP A 65 -3.68 -10.49 5.78
C ASP A 65 -3.68 -9.80 7.16
N ILE A 66 -3.44 -8.48 7.20
CA ILE A 66 -3.49 -7.67 8.43
C ILE A 66 -4.87 -7.75 9.08
N ILE A 67 -5.94 -7.62 8.29
CA ILE A 67 -7.32 -7.74 8.80
C ILE A 67 -7.52 -9.12 9.41
N SER A 68 -7.13 -10.20 8.73
CA SER A 68 -7.34 -11.57 9.21
C SER A 68 -6.60 -11.88 10.52
N LYS A 69 -5.44 -11.27 10.72
CA LYS A 69 -4.55 -11.47 11.89
C LYS A 69 -4.78 -10.46 13.01
N GLY A 70 -5.69 -9.50 12.83
CA GLY A 70 -5.98 -8.46 13.82
C GLY A 70 -6.42 -9.02 15.18
N ASN A 71 -6.00 -8.35 16.25
CA ASN A 71 -6.41 -8.70 17.61
C ASN A 71 -7.73 -8.02 17.97
N TYR A 72 -8.84 -8.63 17.58
CA TYR A 72 -10.18 -8.09 17.85
C TYR A 72 -10.70 -8.54 19.22
N PRO A 73 -11.13 -7.62 20.10
CA PRO A 73 -11.75 -7.99 21.38
C PRO A 73 -13.12 -8.66 21.19
N ASN A 74 -13.82 -8.34 20.10
CA ASN A 74 -15.11 -8.94 19.76
C ASN A 74 -14.93 -10.23 18.96
N GLN A 75 -15.40 -11.36 19.50
CA GLN A 75 -15.26 -12.68 18.87
C GLN A 75 -16.01 -12.81 17.53
N LYS A 76 -17.15 -12.13 17.37
CA LYS A 76 -17.89 -12.12 16.11
C LYS A 76 -17.06 -11.43 15.02
N ILE A 77 -16.49 -10.26 15.33
CA ILE A 77 -15.61 -9.52 14.40
C ILE A 77 -14.36 -10.35 14.09
N LYS A 78 -13.75 -10.96 15.11
CA LYS A 78 -12.59 -11.84 14.93
C LYS A 78 -12.87 -12.99 13.96
N ARG A 79 -14.05 -13.61 14.05
CA ARG A 79 -14.46 -14.68 13.13
C ARG A 79 -14.68 -14.16 11.71
N LEU A 80 -15.34 -13.01 11.56
CA LEU A 80 -15.57 -12.38 10.25
C LEU A 80 -14.25 -11.99 9.57
N ALA A 81 -13.29 -11.43 10.32
CA ALA A 81 -11.99 -11.06 9.79
C ALA A 81 -11.22 -12.28 9.25
N LYS A 82 -11.29 -13.43 9.92
CA LYS A 82 -10.61 -14.66 9.50
C LYS A 82 -11.13 -15.27 8.20
N ILE A 83 -12.41 -15.06 7.87
CA ILE A 83 -13.03 -15.58 6.64
C ILE A 83 -12.94 -14.61 5.45
N THR A 84 -12.28 -13.45 5.65
CA THR A 84 -12.10 -12.42 4.60
C THR A 84 -10.92 -12.76 3.66
N VAL A 85 -10.04 -13.70 4.07
CA VAL A 85 -8.91 -14.22 3.28
C VAL A 85 -9.28 -15.56 2.66
#